data_AF-A0A0M8KNJ3-F1
#
_entry.id   AF-A0A0M8KNJ3-F1
#
_cell.length_a   1.000
_cell.length_b   1.000
_cell.length_c   1.000
_cell.angle_alpha   90.00
_cell.angle_beta   90.00
_cell.angle_gamma   90.00
#
_symmetry.space_group_name_H-M   'P 1'
#
loop_
_entity.id
_entity.type
_entity.pdbx_description
1 polymer ?
#
loop_
_entity_poly.entity_id
_entity_poly.type
_entity_poly.pdbx_seq_one_letter_code
_entity_poly.pdbx_strand_id
1 'polypeptide(L)'
;MARSYATVGQMLTYAVERTVNAPESAERTERPVRADAILRHMLEFVLMAPRSRRAFLRTVLRTERATGSIVAAPRLHRHSPDLVAEILPSSPESDDGARLGIVVSTEGLLRTTQLEKHLAALGTSTHHLLLAVSRRSDLVGGEEQLPERVQATSWRSLARRMSKADPGHQALWETIGEIGENSGRPIVQYPVEAKRLLTKKSVAREFRGHLDVMHRASRDLLGTSPHFSTRRGQTDAHLQAGVRLHRTGLEFGEVEQGTPVHLQRAGHEPVPLGIGLPRTDEERAEAAERLESLARRTAWRTDEGALPATPELIGAPASPEVEGARLLLWAVLNPMLLRDRGFDLAPARRQPALTATTMGLRLLHRGDETGTTYRIWVGGERDWTHLIPKVTREATADRPEETYAVAPRKSQSTADFVWEVHRALRSLTIP
;
A
#
# COMPACT_ATOMS: atom_id res chain seq x y z
N MET A 1 -29.49 27.12 23.42
CA MET A 1 -28.26 26.52 22.85
C MET A 1 -28.58 25.07 22.47
N ALA A 2 -28.80 24.77 21.19
CA ALA A 2 -29.00 23.38 20.77
C ALA A 2 -27.63 22.67 20.75
N ARG A 3 -27.41 21.76 21.71
CA ARG A 3 -26.27 20.84 21.70
C ARG A 3 -26.45 19.92 20.49
N SER A 4 -25.57 20.00 19.50
CA SER A 4 -25.47 18.96 18.47
C SER A 4 -24.99 17.68 19.18
N TYR A 5 -25.88 16.70 19.33
CA TYR A 5 -25.58 15.39 19.93
C TYR A 5 -24.94 14.43 18.92
N ALA A 6 -24.23 14.95 17.92
CA ALA A 6 -23.57 14.11 16.92
C ALA A 6 -22.41 13.34 17.58
N THR A 7 -22.60 12.03 17.73
CA THR A 7 -21.61 11.13 18.33
C THR A 7 -20.80 10.40 17.27
N VAL A 8 -19.62 9.91 17.65
CA VAL A 8 -18.78 9.06 16.79
C VAL A 8 -19.56 7.81 16.33
N GLY A 9 -20.35 7.22 17.23
CA GLY A 9 -21.21 6.08 16.92
C GLY A 9 -22.21 6.37 15.80
N GLN A 10 -22.95 7.48 15.89
CA GLN A 10 -23.91 7.88 14.85
C GLN A 10 -23.24 8.16 13.51
N MET A 11 -22.08 8.83 13.52
CA MET A 11 -21.31 9.09 12.31
C MET A 11 -20.85 7.79 11.63
N LEU A 12 -20.34 6.83 12.40
CA LEU A 12 -19.92 5.52 11.87
C LEU A 12 -21.11 4.70 11.36
N THR A 13 -22.22 4.65 12.09
CA THR A 13 -23.46 3.99 11.65
C THR A 13 -23.94 4.60 10.34
N TYR A 14 -24.04 5.92 10.26
CA TYR A 14 -24.41 6.63 9.03
C TYR A 14 -23.49 6.25 7.86
N ALA A 15 -22.17 6.25 8.09
CA ALA A 15 -21.20 5.95 7.04
C ALA A 15 -21.29 4.49 6.56
N VAL A 16 -21.46 3.53 7.46
CA VAL A 16 -21.57 2.11 7.13
C VAL A 16 -22.88 1.83 6.39
N GLU A 17 -24.01 2.34 6.87
CA GLU A 17 -25.32 2.17 6.22
C GLU A 17 -25.32 2.73 4.80
N ARG A 18 -24.75 3.93 4.61
CA ARG A 18 -24.62 4.53 3.27
C ARG A 18 -23.71 3.74 2.36
N THR A 19 -22.60 3.19 2.88
CA THR A 19 -21.66 2.39 2.10
C THR A 19 -22.29 1.05 1.65
N VAL A 20 -23.06 0.39 2.53
CA VAL A 20 -23.72 -0.89 2.20
C VAL A 20 -24.86 -0.70 1.20
N ASN A 21 -25.64 0.36 1.36
CA ASN A 21 -26.80 0.64 0.51
C ASN A 21 -26.45 1.39 -0.78
N ALA A 22 -25.17 1.72 -1.00
CA ALA A 22 -24.74 2.36 -2.24
C ALA A 22 -24.86 1.36 -3.41
N PRO A 23 -25.46 1.76 -4.55
CA PRO A 23 -25.59 0.92 -5.75
C PRO A 23 -24.23 0.57 -6.39
N GLU A 24 -23.13 1.12 -5.86
CA GLU A 24 -21.74 0.92 -6.30
C GLU A 24 -21.12 -0.42 -5.79
N SER A 25 -21.88 -1.24 -5.07
CA SER A 25 -21.39 -2.46 -4.38
C SER A 25 -21.36 -3.75 -5.24
N ALA A 26 -21.78 -3.71 -6.51
CA ALA A 26 -21.87 -4.91 -7.35
C ALA A 26 -20.53 -5.37 -7.97
N GLU A 27 -19.50 -4.52 -8.01
CA GLU A 27 -18.15 -4.93 -8.42
C GLU A 27 -17.27 -5.12 -7.18
N ARG A 28 -16.84 -6.37 -6.94
CA ARG A 28 -15.95 -6.80 -5.84
C ARG A 28 -14.84 -5.77 -5.61
N THR A 29 -15.01 -4.95 -4.60
CA THR A 29 -14.12 -3.83 -4.32
C THR A 29 -13.03 -4.29 -3.36
N GLU A 30 -11.77 -4.20 -3.80
CA GLU A 30 -10.58 -4.41 -2.97
C GLU A 30 -10.68 -3.58 -1.68
N ARG A 31 -10.17 -4.12 -0.56
CA ARG A 31 -10.25 -3.53 0.80
C ARG A 31 -9.96 -2.01 0.90
N PRO A 32 -9.04 -1.40 0.13
CA PRO A 32 -8.79 0.05 0.16
C PRO A 32 -10.01 0.91 -0.17
N VAL A 33 -10.83 0.48 -1.13
CA VAL A 33 -11.97 1.25 -1.64
C VAL A 33 -13.07 1.39 -0.58
N ARG A 34 -13.13 0.43 0.36
CA ARG A 34 -14.10 0.45 1.45
C ARG A 34 -13.80 1.52 2.50
N ALA A 35 -12.53 1.75 2.83
CA ALA A 35 -12.15 2.76 3.80
C ALA A 35 -12.42 4.18 3.27
N ASP A 36 -12.09 4.44 2.01
CA ASP A 36 -12.38 5.70 1.33
C ASP A 36 -13.88 5.99 1.30
N ALA A 37 -14.70 4.97 1.00
CA ALA A 37 -16.16 5.09 1.01
C ALA A 37 -16.73 5.41 2.41
N ILE A 38 -16.20 4.77 3.46
CA ILE A 38 -16.60 5.08 4.84
C ILE A 38 -16.21 6.52 5.20
N LEU A 39 -14.97 6.92 4.94
CA LEU A 39 -14.46 8.26 5.26
C LEU A 39 -15.21 9.36 4.50
N ARG A 40 -15.57 9.11 3.25
CA ARG A 40 -16.44 9.98 2.45
C ARG A 40 -17.75 10.27 3.17
N HIS A 41 -18.45 9.25 3.65
CA HIS A 41 -19.74 9.44 4.32
C HIS A 41 -19.60 9.96 5.77
N MET A 42 -18.49 9.67 6.44
CA MET A 42 -18.16 10.32 7.72
C MET A 42 -17.97 11.83 7.53
N LEU A 43 -17.23 12.25 6.49
CA LEU A 43 -17.07 13.66 6.14
C LEU A 43 -18.41 14.30 5.76
N GLU A 44 -19.22 13.64 4.95
CA GLU A 44 -20.58 14.09 4.63
C GLU A 44 -21.39 14.37 5.90
N PHE A 45 -21.44 13.41 6.83
CA PHE A 45 -22.17 13.52 8.10
C PHE A 45 -21.76 14.75 8.91
N VAL A 46 -20.46 14.99 9.08
CA VAL A 46 -19.99 16.15 9.84
C VAL A 46 -20.25 17.46 9.08
N LEU A 47 -20.14 17.44 7.75
CA LEU A 47 -20.37 18.62 6.89
C LEU A 47 -21.86 18.93 6.64
N MET A 48 -22.79 18.05 7.03
CA MET A 48 -24.22 18.38 7.09
C MET A 48 -24.47 19.51 8.09
N ALA A 49 -23.74 19.54 9.22
CA ALA A 49 -23.87 20.57 10.23
C ALA A 49 -23.39 21.94 9.67
N PRO A 50 -24.26 22.97 9.61
CA PRO A 50 -23.90 24.26 9.00
C PRO A 50 -22.69 24.94 9.66
N ARG A 51 -22.52 24.77 10.97
CA ARG A 51 -21.39 25.34 11.72
C ARG A 51 -20.07 24.68 11.33
N SER A 52 -20.05 23.34 11.27
CA SER A 52 -18.90 22.55 10.84
C SER A 52 -18.52 22.83 9.40
N ARG A 53 -19.53 22.92 8.51
CA ARG A 53 -19.34 23.29 7.10
C ARG A 53 -18.71 24.68 6.95
N ARG A 54 -19.21 25.71 7.65
CA ARG A 54 -18.61 27.05 7.61
C ARG A 54 -17.18 27.06 8.14
N ALA A 55 -16.91 26.37 9.26
CA ALA A 55 -15.57 26.26 9.82
C ALA A 55 -14.60 25.58 8.83
N PHE A 56 -15.07 24.53 8.13
CA PHE A 56 -14.33 23.81 7.11
C PHE A 56 -13.99 24.70 5.91
N LEU A 57 -14.97 25.41 5.34
CA LEU A 57 -14.75 26.33 4.22
C LEU A 57 -13.71 27.41 4.56
N ARG A 58 -13.82 28.03 5.75
CA ARG A 58 -12.90 29.08 6.20
C ARG A 58 -11.50 28.56 6.53
N THR A 59 -11.39 27.42 7.20
CA THR A 59 -10.11 26.98 7.79
C THR A 59 -9.32 26.05 6.87
N VAL A 60 -10.02 25.20 6.13
CA VAL A 60 -9.40 24.21 5.24
C VAL A 60 -9.28 24.79 3.85
N LEU A 61 -10.40 25.25 3.28
CA LEU A 61 -10.48 25.80 1.92
C LEU A 61 -10.09 27.28 1.82
N ARG A 62 -9.96 27.98 2.96
CA ARG A 62 -9.60 29.41 3.04
C ARG A 62 -10.48 30.30 2.16
N THR A 63 -11.78 29.98 2.11
CA THR A 63 -12.77 30.74 1.35
C THR A 63 -13.89 31.23 2.27
N GLU A 64 -14.37 32.44 2.01
CA GLU A 64 -15.57 32.99 2.65
C GLU A 64 -16.84 32.76 1.80
N ARG A 65 -16.71 32.16 0.60
CA ARG A 65 -17.86 31.78 -0.22
C ARG A 65 -18.67 30.69 0.48
N ALA A 66 -19.99 30.87 0.54
CA ALA A 66 -20.89 29.86 1.07
C ALA A 66 -21.09 28.72 0.05
N THR A 67 -21.46 27.55 0.54
CA THR A 67 -21.85 26.42 -0.32
C THR A 67 -23.20 25.88 0.10
N GLY A 68 -23.86 25.21 -0.84
CA GLY A 68 -24.95 24.27 -0.55
C GLY A 68 -24.48 23.11 0.33
N SER A 69 -25.34 22.11 0.50
CA SER A 69 -24.99 20.88 1.21
C SER A 69 -23.84 20.17 0.49
N ILE A 70 -22.79 19.80 1.24
CA ILE A 70 -21.70 18.97 0.74
C ILE A 70 -22.16 17.52 0.88
N VAL A 71 -22.47 16.90 -0.24
CA VAL A 71 -23.09 15.58 -0.30
C VAL A 71 -22.23 14.59 -1.06
N ALA A 72 -22.36 13.32 -0.70
CA ALA A 72 -21.75 12.22 -1.43
C ALA A 72 -22.50 12.01 -2.75
N ALA A 73 -22.00 12.59 -3.85
CA ALA A 73 -22.63 12.49 -5.17
C ALA A 73 -22.41 11.10 -5.81
N PRO A 74 -23.42 10.47 -6.43
CA PRO A 74 -23.22 9.18 -7.11
C PRO A 74 -22.00 9.21 -8.04
N ARG A 75 -21.11 8.22 -7.96
CA ARG A 75 -19.93 8.16 -8.84
C ARG A 75 -20.36 7.76 -10.25
N LEU A 76 -20.81 8.73 -11.03
CA LEU A 76 -21.21 8.53 -12.43
C LEU A 76 -20.01 8.13 -13.30
N HIS A 77 -18.82 8.64 -12.96
CA HIS A 77 -17.58 8.37 -13.67
C HIS A 77 -16.42 8.13 -12.70
N ARG A 78 -15.38 7.45 -13.17
CA ARG A 78 -14.14 7.17 -12.41
C ARG A 78 -13.46 8.43 -11.84
N HIS A 79 -13.70 9.58 -12.45
CA HIS A 79 -13.10 10.87 -12.08
C HIS A 79 -14.09 11.83 -11.40
N SER A 80 -15.29 11.37 -11.02
CA SER A 80 -16.19 12.17 -10.20
C SER A 80 -15.59 12.37 -8.80
N PRO A 81 -15.63 13.60 -8.24
CA PRO A 81 -15.26 13.83 -6.85
C PRO A 81 -16.15 13.05 -5.88
N ASP A 82 -15.63 12.74 -4.69
CA ASP A 82 -16.33 11.95 -3.68
C ASP A 82 -17.46 12.73 -3.02
N LEU A 83 -17.23 14.00 -2.74
CA LEU A 83 -18.23 14.94 -2.27
C LEU A 83 -18.30 16.13 -3.20
N VAL A 84 -19.52 16.63 -3.43
CA VAL A 84 -19.76 17.81 -4.26
C VAL A 84 -20.70 18.76 -3.53
N ALA A 85 -20.47 20.06 -3.67
CA ALA A 85 -21.43 21.11 -3.34
C ALA A 85 -21.41 22.20 -4.40
N GLU A 86 -22.56 22.82 -4.61
CA GLU A 86 -22.65 24.09 -5.33
C GLU A 86 -22.06 25.22 -4.47
N ILE A 87 -21.22 26.05 -5.09
CA ILE A 87 -20.70 27.28 -4.47
C ILE A 87 -21.74 28.36 -4.71
N LEU A 88 -22.30 28.89 -3.64
CA LEU A 88 -23.35 29.88 -3.74
C LEU A 88 -22.76 31.21 -4.25
N PRO A 89 -23.36 31.82 -5.27
CA PRO A 89 -22.86 33.05 -5.85
C PRO A 89 -23.03 34.21 -4.86
N SER A 90 -22.14 35.19 -4.93
CA SER A 90 -22.25 36.42 -4.11
C SER A 90 -23.31 37.38 -4.64
N SER A 91 -23.67 37.24 -5.91
CA SER A 91 -24.76 37.96 -6.60
C SER A 91 -25.35 37.11 -7.74
N PRO A 92 -26.61 37.30 -8.14
CA PRO A 92 -27.23 36.51 -9.22
C PRO A 92 -26.48 36.57 -10.56
N GLU A 93 -25.82 37.69 -10.85
CA GLU A 93 -25.03 37.89 -12.08
C GLU A 93 -23.68 37.13 -12.07
N SER A 94 -23.26 36.68 -10.89
CA SER A 94 -22.04 35.88 -10.69
C SER A 94 -22.31 34.38 -10.63
N ASP A 95 -23.53 33.94 -10.91
CA ASP A 95 -23.90 32.53 -10.93
C ASP A 95 -23.41 31.85 -12.22
N ASP A 96 -22.22 31.28 -12.15
CA ASP A 96 -21.60 30.51 -13.23
C ASP A 96 -21.67 29.00 -12.98
N GLY A 97 -22.50 28.56 -12.02
CA GLY A 97 -22.62 27.15 -11.64
C GLY A 97 -21.36 26.60 -10.96
N ALA A 98 -20.58 27.44 -10.28
CA ALA A 98 -19.39 27.02 -9.55
C ALA A 98 -19.67 25.90 -8.54
N ARG A 99 -18.71 24.99 -8.41
CA ARG A 99 -18.82 23.78 -7.56
C ARG A 99 -17.54 23.55 -6.79
N LEU A 100 -17.70 23.06 -5.57
CA LEU A 100 -16.66 22.49 -4.74
C LEU A 100 -16.69 20.97 -4.90
N GLY A 101 -15.56 20.39 -5.31
CA GLY A 101 -15.33 18.94 -5.24
C GLY A 101 -14.37 18.61 -4.10
N ILE A 102 -14.60 17.49 -3.41
CA ILE A 102 -13.67 16.91 -2.45
C ILE A 102 -13.34 15.49 -2.89
N VAL A 103 -12.06 15.21 -3.02
CA VAL A 103 -11.52 13.88 -3.30
C VAL A 103 -10.84 13.38 -2.05
N VAL A 104 -11.21 12.20 -1.60
CA VAL A 104 -10.66 11.53 -0.42
C VAL A 104 -9.86 10.32 -0.87
N SER A 105 -8.70 10.13 -0.27
CA SER A 105 -7.85 8.98 -0.54
C SER A 105 -7.18 8.55 0.74
N THR A 106 -7.33 7.28 1.06
CA THR A 106 -6.48 6.62 2.04
C THR A 106 -5.27 6.02 1.37
N GLU A 107 -5.16 5.90 0.04
CA GLU A 107 -4.00 5.25 -0.56
C GLU A 107 -3.50 5.91 -1.84
N GLY A 108 -2.17 5.94 -1.96
CA GLY A 108 -1.50 6.27 -3.20
C GLY A 108 -1.24 7.76 -3.36
N LEU A 109 -0.21 8.07 -4.13
CA LEU A 109 0.11 9.45 -4.50
C LEU A 109 -1.02 10.03 -5.37
N LEU A 110 -1.66 11.10 -4.89
CA LEU A 110 -2.59 11.90 -5.70
C LEU A 110 -1.79 12.67 -6.75
N ARG A 111 -1.92 12.25 -8.02
CA ARG A 111 -1.18 12.88 -9.13
C ARG A 111 -1.89 14.14 -9.61
N THR A 112 -1.12 15.15 -9.98
CA THR A 112 -1.63 16.37 -10.66
C THR A 112 -2.59 16.05 -11.81
N THR A 113 -2.22 15.12 -12.70
CA THR A 113 -3.06 14.71 -13.83
C THR A 113 -4.37 14.02 -13.44
N GLN A 114 -4.44 13.41 -12.26
CA GLN A 114 -5.70 12.87 -11.73
C GLN A 114 -6.55 13.99 -11.15
N LEU A 115 -5.93 14.91 -10.39
CA LEU A 115 -6.60 16.07 -9.79
C LEU A 115 -7.19 16.99 -10.88
N GLU A 116 -6.49 17.19 -11.99
CA GLU A 116 -6.99 17.93 -13.16
C GLU A 116 -8.25 17.28 -13.76
N LYS A 117 -8.29 15.95 -13.84
CA LYS A 117 -9.48 15.22 -14.32
C LYS A 117 -10.66 15.36 -13.36
N HIS A 118 -10.41 15.31 -12.06
CA HIS A 118 -11.44 15.55 -11.04
C HIS A 118 -11.96 16.99 -11.10
N LEU A 119 -11.07 17.97 -11.30
CA LEU A 119 -11.44 19.36 -11.48
C LEU A 119 -12.26 19.57 -12.76
N ALA A 120 -11.87 18.96 -13.88
CA ALA A 120 -12.61 19.01 -15.14
C ALA A 120 -14.00 18.35 -15.04
N ALA A 121 -14.14 17.31 -14.21
CA ALA A 121 -15.43 16.67 -13.96
C ALA A 121 -16.44 17.55 -13.19
N LEU A 122 -15.99 18.65 -12.56
CA LEU A 122 -16.88 19.62 -11.93
C LEU A 122 -17.62 20.50 -12.95
N GLY A 123 -17.04 20.67 -14.16
CA GLY A 123 -17.60 21.50 -15.22
C GLY A 123 -16.58 22.50 -15.78
N THR A 124 -17.09 23.53 -16.44
CA THR A 124 -16.29 24.52 -17.19
C THR A 124 -16.07 25.84 -16.44
N SER A 125 -16.66 26.02 -15.26
CA SER A 125 -16.50 27.27 -14.49
C SER A 125 -15.04 27.45 -14.06
N THR A 126 -14.55 28.69 -14.16
CA THR A 126 -13.22 29.07 -13.67
C THR A 126 -13.18 29.13 -12.15
N HIS A 127 -14.32 29.20 -11.48
CA HIS A 127 -14.47 29.31 -10.03
C HIS A 127 -14.65 27.96 -9.31
N HIS A 128 -14.58 26.84 -10.03
CA HIS A 128 -14.54 25.53 -9.40
C HIS A 128 -13.36 25.41 -8.43
N LEU A 129 -13.60 24.78 -7.28
CA LEU A 129 -12.59 24.48 -6.27
C LEU A 129 -12.53 22.97 -6.07
N LEU A 130 -11.32 22.42 -5.95
CA LEU A 130 -11.09 21.02 -5.62
C LEU A 130 -10.26 20.91 -4.35
N LEU A 131 -10.74 20.13 -3.38
CA LEU A 131 -9.95 19.73 -2.22
C LEU A 131 -9.53 18.27 -2.36
N ALA A 132 -8.22 18.04 -2.34
CA ALA A 132 -7.61 16.72 -2.22
C ALA A 132 -7.28 16.44 -0.75
N VAL A 133 -7.88 15.40 -0.16
CA VAL A 133 -7.56 14.92 1.19
C VAL A 133 -6.89 13.55 1.09
N SER A 134 -5.63 13.47 1.52
CA SER A 134 -4.89 12.19 1.52
C SER A 134 -4.08 11.98 2.78
N ARG A 135 -3.34 10.87 2.89
CA ARG A 135 -2.35 10.71 3.96
C ARG A 135 -1.23 11.73 3.81
N ARG A 136 -0.62 12.11 4.93
CA ARG A 136 0.55 13.01 4.91
C ARG A 136 1.69 12.46 4.06
N SER A 137 1.94 11.15 4.14
CA SER A 137 2.99 10.49 3.36
C SER A 137 2.69 10.47 1.87
N ASP A 138 1.46 10.67 1.41
CA ASP A 138 1.13 10.73 -0.01
C ASP A 138 1.14 12.16 -0.60
N LEU A 139 1.28 13.19 0.25
CA LEU A 139 1.39 14.61 -0.18
C LEU A 139 2.83 15.09 -0.38
N VAL A 140 3.78 14.51 0.36
CA VAL A 140 5.20 14.89 0.30
C VAL A 140 5.75 14.56 -1.08
N GLY A 141 5.87 15.60 -1.93
CA GLY A 141 6.33 15.54 -3.32
C GLY A 141 5.32 16.03 -4.37
N GLY A 142 4.09 16.39 -3.99
CA GLY A 142 3.04 16.86 -4.92
C GLY A 142 2.62 18.32 -4.76
N GLU A 143 2.91 18.96 -3.61
CA GLU A 143 2.39 20.31 -3.28
C GLU A 143 2.97 21.42 -4.19
N GLU A 144 4.17 21.26 -4.75
CA GLU A 144 4.84 22.29 -5.55
C GLU A 144 4.34 22.42 -7.00
N GLN A 145 3.43 21.54 -7.46
CA GLN A 145 2.88 21.54 -8.84
C GLN A 145 1.36 21.36 -8.88
N LEU A 146 0.65 21.77 -7.82
CA LEU A 146 -0.82 21.70 -7.81
C LEU A 146 -1.42 22.81 -8.68
N PRO A 147 -2.48 22.54 -9.46
CA PRO A 147 -3.20 23.59 -10.16
C PRO A 147 -3.75 24.61 -9.16
N GLU A 148 -3.82 25.89 -9.54
CA GLU A 148 -4.21 27.00 -8.66
C GLU A 148 -5.57 26.79 -7.95
N ARG A 149 -6.47 26.03 -8.58
CA ARG A 149 -7.83 25.72 -8.09
C ARG A 149 -7.91 24.45 -7.24
N VAL A 150 -6.78 23.80 -6.99
CA VAL A 150 -6.68 22.57 -6.22
C VAL A 150 -5.94 22.85 -4.93
N GLN A 151 -6.59 22.57 -3.81
CA GLN A 151 -5.94 22.58 -2.50
C GLN A 151 -5.72 21.15 -2.05
N ALA A 152 -4.55 20.85 -1.50
CA ALA A 152 -4.27 19.55 -0.88
C ALA A 152 -4.09 19.70 0.63
N THR A 153 -4.61 18.74 1.39
CA THR A 153 -4.38 18.66 2.84
C THR A 153 -4.29 17.20 3.27
N SER A 154 -3.52 16.94 4.33
CA SER A 154 -3.50 15.61 4.93
C SER A 154 -4.70 15.38 5.85
N TRP A 155 -5.11 14.13 6.04
CA TRP A 155 -6.05 13.72 7.09
C TRP A 155 -5.63 14.23 8.47
N ARG A 156 -4.34 14.06 8.82
CA ARG A 156 -3.76 14.58 10.06
C ARG A 156 -3.89 16.12 10.17
N SER A 157 -3.61 16.86 9.09
CA SER A 157 -3.74 18.32 9.09
C SER A 157 -5.18 18.78 9.18
N LEU A 158 -6.08 18.11 8.45
CA LEU A 158 -7.52 18.36 8.46
C LEU A 158 -8.08 18.21 9.88
N ALA A 159 -7.85 17.07 10.52
CA ALA A 159 -8.31 16.82 11.88
C ALA A 159 -7.76 17.86 12.87
N ARG A 160 -6.45 18.12 12.85
CA ARG A 160 -5.83 19.11 13.74
C ARG A 160 -6.42 20.52 13.58
N ARG A 161 -6.69 20.96 12.33
CA ARG A 161 -7.27 22.27 12.05
C ARG A 161 -8.74 22.33 12.48
N MET A 162 -9.51 21.28 12.16
CA MET A 162 -10.94 21.24 12.44
C MET A 162 -11.26 21.03 13.91
N SER A 163 -10.48 20.26 14.67
CA SER A 163 -10.64 20.16 16.13
C SER A 163 -10.55 21.52 16.82
N LYS A 164 -9.78 22.47 16.27
CA LYS A 164 -9.69 23.84 16.77
C LYS A 164 -10.83 24.73 16.26
N ALA A 165 -11.17 24.62 14.98
CA ALA A 165 -12.18 25.48 14.35
C ALA A 165 -13.63 25.08 14.68
N ASP A 166 -13.85 23.81 15.01
CA ASP A 166 -15.12 23.23 15.39
C ASP A 166 -14.99 22.33 16.64
N PRO A 167 -14.74 22.91 17.83
CA PRO A 167 -14.54 22.14 19.07
C PRO A 167 -15.77 21.30 19.45
N GLY A 168 -16.97 21.69 19.00
CA GLY A 168 -18.21 20.95 19.27
C GLY A 168 -18.27 19.58 18.61
N HIS A 169 -17.49 19.35 17.55
CA HIS A 169 -17.37 18.06 16.86
C HIS A 169 -15.93 17.56 16.83
N GLN A 170 -15.10 17.99 17.79
CA GLN A 170 -13.67 17.62 17.87
C GLN A 170 -13.46 16.11 17.77
N ALA A 171 -14.20 15.31 18.53
CA ALA A 171 -14.08 13.85 18.51
C ALA A 171 -14.37 13.26 17.13
N LEU A 172 -15.34 13.82 16.38
CA LEU A 172 -15.64 13.37 15.02
C LEU A 172 -14.47 13.66 14.07
N TRP A 173 -13.90 14.86 14.15
CA TRP A 173 -12.75 15.26 13.35
C TRP A 173 -11.49 14.45 13.68
N GLU A 174 -11.26 14.14 14.96
CA GLU A 174 -10.16 13.29 15.41
C GLU A 174 -10.32 11.86 14.89
N THR A 175 -11.52 11.26 15.00
CA THR A 175 -11.79 9.92 14.45
C THR A 175 -11.63 9.90 12.93
N ILE A 176 -12.14 10.90 12.19
CA ILE A 176 -11.92 11.01 10.73
C ILE A 176 -10.43 11.09 10.41
N GLY A 177 -9.67 11.90 11.16
CA GLY A 177 -8.23 12.04 10.99
C GLY A 177 -7.47 10.74 11.26
N GLU A 178 -7.83 10.04 12.33
CA GLU A 178 -7.22 8.78 12.73
C GLU A 178 -7.50 7.67 11.72
N ILE A 179 -8.77 7.49 11.33
CA ILE A 179 -9.16 6.52 10.32
C ILE A 179 -8.53 6.90 8.97
N GLY A 180 -8.58 8.16 8.56
CA GLY A 180 -8.00 8.60 7.28
C GLY A 180 -6.48 8.42 7.19
N GLU A 181 -5.76 8.72 8.27
CA GLU A 181 -4.30 8.60 8.28
C GLU A 181 -3.83 7.15 8.41
N ASN A 182 -4.62 6.27 9.03
CA ASN A 182 -4.22 4.89 9.38
C ASN A 182 -4.98 3.76 8.65
N SER A 183 -6.12 4.03 8.00
CA SER A 183 -6.84 3.04 7.20
C SER A 183 -5.92 2.48 6.13
N GLY A 184 -5.99 1.18 5.85
CA GLY A 184 -5.12 0.52 4.89
C GLY A 184 -3.65 0.47 5.31
N ARG A 185 -3.25 0.95 6.50
CA ARG A 185 -1.92 0.62 7.03
C ARG A 185 -1.90 -0.85 7.42
N PRO A 186 -0.90 -1.61 6.99
CA PRO A 186 -0.67 -2.92 7.57
C PRO A 186 -0.28 -2.69 9.03
N ILE A 187 -1.21 -3.02 9.94
CA ILE A 187 -0.89 -3.10 11.35
C ILE A 187 -0.07 -4.38 11.51
N VAL A 188 1.23 -4.23 11.78
CA VAL A 188 2.13 -5.37 11.99
C VAL A 188 1.90 -5.95 13.39
N GLN A 189 0.75 -6.60 13.58
CA GLN A 189 0.32 -7.25 14.82
C GLN A 189 0.32 -8.77 14.69
N TYR A 190 1.36 -9.31 14.06
CA TYR A 190 1.59 -10.75 14.11
C TYR A 190 2.20 -11.10 15.46
N PRO A 191 1.63 -12.04 16.24
CA PRO A 191 2.18 -12.48 17.53
C PRO A 191 3.38 -13.41 17.32
N VAL A 192 4.39 -12.94 16.58
CA VAL A 192 5.59 -13.71 16.21
C VAL A 192 6.79 -13.26 17.02
N GLU A 193 7.60 -14.21 17.46
CA GLU A 193 8.83 -13.92 18.20
C GLU A 193 9.98 -13.66 17.21
N ALA A 194 10.16 -12.39 16.81
CA ALA A 194 11.15 -11.97 15.80
C ALA A 194 12.56 -12.53 16.05
N LYS A 195 13.01 -12.52 17.31
CA LYS A 195 14.31 -13.06 17.70
C LYS A 195 14.43 -14.55 17.40
N ARG A 196 13.43 -15.35 17.77
CA ARG A 196 13.41 -16.79 17.51
C ARG A 196 13.43 -17.10 16.02
N LEU A 197 12.71 -16.33 15.21
CA LEU A 197 12.56 -16.59 13.78
C LEU A 197 13.77 -16.14 12.96
N LEU A 198 14.28 -14.93 13.21
CA LEU A 198 15.30 -14.33 12.35
C LEU A 198 16.74 -14.71 12.69
N THR A 199 17.00 -15.27 13.88
CA THR A 199 18.37 -15.66 14.30
C THR A 199 18.65 -17.15 14.14
N LYS A 200 17.64 -17.99 13.87
CA LYS A 200 17.81 -19.44 13.73
C LYS A 200 18.31 -19.81 12.34
N LYS A 201 19.44 -20.53 12.30
CA LYS A 201 20.04 -21.07 11.08
C LYS A 201 19.14 -22.04 10.32
N SER A 202 18.37 -22.88 11.03
CA SER A 202 17.44 -23.82 10.39
C SER A 202 16.34 -23.09 9.61
N VAL A 203 15.73 -22.07 10.23
CA VAL A 203 14.69 -21.24 9.61
C VAL A 203 15.27 -20.49 8.41
N ALA A 204 16.46 -19.90 8.53
CA ALA A 204 17.10 -19.18 7.44
C ALA A 204 17.40 -20.07 6.22
N ARG A 205 17.89 -21.31 6.45
CA ARG A 205 18.16 -22.29 5.40
C ARG A 205 16.90 -22.78 4.72
N GLU A 206 15.86 -23.09 5.49
CA GLU A 206 14.57 -23.52 4.95
C GLU A 206 13.92 -22.42 4.12
N PHE A 207 13.90 -21.20 4.63
CA PHE A 207 13.41 -20.01 3.92
C PHE A 207 14.15 -19.81 2.59
N ARG A 208 15.49 -19.90 2.61
CA ARG A 208 16.33 -19.81 1.41
C ARG A 208 16.01 -20.93 0.42
N GLY A 209 15.78 -22.15 0.90
CA GLY A 209 15.42 -23.31 0.07
C GLY A 209 14.11 -23.09 -0.69
N HIS A 210 13.08 -22.54 -0.06
CA HIS A 210 11.85 -22.18 -0.79
C HIS A 210 12.06 -21.01 -1.76
N LEU A 211 12.92 -20.04 -1.44
CA LEU A 211 13.31 -19.01 -2.41
C LEU A 211 14.05 -19.61 -3.62
N ASP A 212 14.86 -20.67 -3.44
CA ASP A 212 15.50 -21.40 -4.54
C ASP A 212 14.49 -22.12 -5.43
N VAL A 213 13.44 -22.70 -4.84
CA VAL A 213 12.32 -23.28 -5.61
C VAL A 213 11.66 -22.21 -6.47
N MET A 214 11.35 -21.04 -5.90
CA MET A 214 10.78 -19.92 -6.66
C MET A 214 11.73 -19.44 -7.76
N HIS A 215 13.02 -19.30 -7.45
CA HIS A 215 14.02 -18.85 -8.40
C HIS A 215 14.16 -19.83 -9.58
N ARG A 216 14.20 -21.13 -9.30
CA ARG A 216 14.24 -22.19 -10.33
C ARG A 216 12.97 -22.19 -11.18
N ALA A 217 11.79 -22.23 -10.55
CA ALA A 217 10.51 -22.22 -11.25
C ALA A 217 10.36 -20.97 -12.14
N SER A 218 10.82 -19.81 -11.68
CA SER A 218 10.78 -18.57 -12.45
C SER A 218 11.71 -18.59 -13.67
N ARG A 219 12.89 -19.19 -13.56
CA ARG A 219 13.80 -19.35 -14.70
C ARG A 219 13.26 -20.38 -15.70
N ASP A 220 12.85 -21.55 -15.23
CA ASP A 220 12.41 -22.66 -16.08
C ASP A 220 11.09 -22.34 -16.78
N LEU A 221 10.13 -21.73 -16.08
CA LEU A 221 8.84 -21.37 -16.67
C LEU A 221 8.91 -20.03 -17.39
N LEU A 222 9.46 -18.98 -16.79
CA LEU A 222 9.23 -17.60 -17.25
C LEU A 222 10.46 -16.93 -17.86
N GLY A 223 11.63 -17.56 -17.82
CA GLY A 223 12.88 -17.01 -18.33
C GLY A 223 13.31 -15.72 -17.63
N THR A 224 12.84 -15.48 -16.40
CA THR A 224 13.12 -14.26 -15.63
C THR A 224 13.39 -14.59 -14.17
N SER A 225 14.17 -13.73 -13.52
CA SER A 225 14.39 -13.82 -12.07
C SER A 225 13.24 -13.17 -11.29
N PRO A 226 12.91 -13.68 -10.10
CA PRO A 226 11.99 -13.03 -9.17
C PRO A 226 12.50 -11.65 -8.76
N HIS A 227 11.59 -10.71 -8.58
CA HIS A 227 11.87 -9.39 -8.04
C HIS A 227 10.65 -8.90 -7.27
N PHE A 228 10.86 -7.99 -6.33
CA PHE A 228 9.72 -7.32 -5.72
C PHE A 228 9.06 -6.38 -6.73
N SER A 229 7.74 -6.44 -6.80
CA SER A 229 6.93 -5.53 -7.58
C SER A 229 7.28 -4.08 -7.26
N THR A 230 7.35 -3.24 -8.28
CA THR A 230 7.57 -1.78 -8.15
C THR A 230 6.36 -0.99 -8.63
N ARG A 231 5.20 -1.65 -8.71
CA ARG A 231 3.97 -1.02 -9.17
C ARG A 231 3.65 0.15 -8.25
N ARG A 232 3.51 1.34 -8.84
CA ARG A 232 3.14 2.54 -8.11
C ARG A 232 1.76 2.36 -7.47
N GLY A 233 1.66 2.71 -6.19
CA GLY A 233 0.42 2.63 -5.43
C GLY A 233 0.10 1.26 -4.83
N GLN A 234 0.99 0.26 -4.97
CA GLN A 234 0.80 -1.01 -4.27
C GLN A 234 0.89 -0.84 -2.75
N THR A 235 0.09 -1.63 -2.05
CA THR A 235 -0.02 -1.62 -0.59
C THR A 235 0.92 -2.61 0.09
N ASP A 236 1.23 -3.70 -0.62
CA ASP A 236 1.93 -4.84 -0.06
C ASP A 236 3.21 -5.17 -0.83
N ALA A 237 4.08 -5.93 -0.18
CA ALA A 237 5.30 -6.45 -0.78
C ALA A 237 4.96 -7.72 -1.58
N HIS A 238 5.18 -7.68 -2.90
CA HIS A 238 4.96 -8.82 -3.78
C HIS A 238 6.28 -9.27 -4.40
N LEU A 239 6.84 -10.39 -3.95
CA LEU A 239 8.00 -11.00 -4.60
C LEU A 239 7.49 -11.89 -5.73
N GLN A 240 7.68 -11.47 -6.98
CA GLN A 240 7.02 -12.08 -8.13
C GLN A 240 7.91 -12.19 -9.37
N ALA A 241 7.47 -13.02 -10.32
CA ALA A 241 8.09 -13.20 -11.63
C ALA A 241 6.99 -13.27 -12.70
N GLY A 242 7.09 -12.45 -13.75
CA GLY A 242 6.23 -12.53 -14.94
C GLY A 242 4.74 -12.16 -14.77
N VAL A 243 4.27 -11.82 -13.56
CA VAL A 243 2.89 -11.41 -13.27
C VAL A 243 2.57 -10.08 -13.97
N ARG A 244 1.48 -10.05 -14.76
CA ARG A 244 0.93 -8.83 -15.39
C ARG A 244 -0.60 -8.89 -15.43
N LEU A 245 -1.26 -7.78 -15.77
CA LEU A 245 -2.73 -7.64 -15.74
C LEU A 245 -3.49 -8.80 -16.42
N HIS A 246 -2.98 -9.36 -17.52
CA HIS A 246 -3.60 -10.46 -18.25
C HIS A 246 -2.70 -11.69 -18.37
N ARG A 247 -1.67 -11.78 -17.53
CA ARG A 247 -0.68 -12.86 -17.61
C ARG A 247 -0.40 -13.43 -16.24
N THR A 248 -0.59 -14.73 -16.12
CA THR A 248 -0.21 -15.51 -14.94
C THR A 248 1.31 -15.56 -14.84
N GLY A 249 1.83 -15.27 -13.65
CA GLY A 249 3.24 -15.40 -13.30
C GLY A 249 3.41 -16.28 -12.06
N LEU A 250 4.51 -16.09 -11.35
CA LEU A 250 4.78 -16.72 -10.06
C LEU A 250 4.88 -15.66 -8.97
N GLU A 251 4.43 -16.00 -7.76
CA GLU A 251 4.58 -15.18 -6.56
C GLU A 251 5.06 -16.03 -5.38
N PHE A 252 5.89 -15.43 -4.52
CA PHE A 252 6.20 -15.96 -3.20
C PHE A 252 5.25 -15.31 -2.19
N GLY A 253 4.25 -16.06 -1.75
CA GLY A 253 3.14 -15.61 -0.94
C GLY A 253 2.99 -16.40 0.35
N GLU A 254 1.78 -16.41 0.90
CA GLU A 254 1.44 -17.14 2.12
C GLU A 254 1.66 -18.65 1.92
N VAL A 255 2.01 -19.38 2.97
CA VAL A 255 2.13 -20.83 2.87
C VAL A 255 0.75 -21.46 2.74
N GLU A 256 0.44 -21.99 1.56
CA GLU A 256 -0.78 -22.75 1.30
C GLU A 256 -0.41 -24.14 0.79
N GLN A 257 -1.12 -25.16 1.31
CA GLN A 257 -0.86 -26.57 0.97
C GLN A 257 0.62 -26.97 1.08
N GLY A 258 1.34 -26.35 2.03
CA GLY A 258 2.75 -26.64 2.32
C GLY A 258 3.78 -25.92 1.43
N THR A 259 3.38 -25.05 0.50
CA THR A 259 4.32 -24.26 -0.31
C THR A 259 4.02 -22.76 -0.28
N PRO A 260 5.06 -21.89 -0.25
CA PRO A 260 4.90 -20.44 -0.40
C PRO A 260 4.94 -19.99 -1.87
N VAL A 261 5.11 -20.89 -2.84
CA VAL A 261 5.25 -20.53 -4.26
C VAL A 261 3.94 -20.80 -5.00
N HIS A 262 3.40 -19.75 -5.62
CA HIS A 262 2.10 -19.76 -6.27
C HIS A 262 2.17 -19.33 -7.72
N LEU A 263 1.26 -19.86 -8.54
CA LEU A 263 0.86 -19.25 -9.80
C LEU A 263 -0.08 -18.10 -9.48
N GLN A 264 0.30 -16.88 -9.91
CA GLN A 264 -0.44 -15.67 -9.58
C GLN A 264 -0.96 -14.97 -10.83
N ARG A 265 -2.25 -14.65 -10.85
CA ARG A 265 -2.89 -13.78 -11.85
C ARG A 265 -3.62 -12.63 -11.14
N ALA A 266 -3.47 -11.41 -11.67
CA ALA A 266 -4.11 -10.24 -11.08
C ALA A 266 -5.64 -10.40 -11.01
N GLY A 267 -6.21 -10.28 -9.81
CA GLY A 267 -7.66 -10.41 -9.58
C GLY A 267 -8.17 -11.83 -9.34
N HIS A 268 -7.28 -12.84 -9.34
CA HIS A 268 -7.64 -14.24 -9.08
C HIS A 268 -6.95 -14.76 -7.81
N GLU A 269 -7.51 -15.83 -7.26
CA GLU A 269 -6.94 -16.55 -6.13
C GLU A 269 -5.60 -17.20 -6.55
N PRO A 270 -4.55 -17.11 -5.72
CA PRO A 270 -3.28 -17.79 -5.97
C PRO A 270 -3.49 -19.31 -6.07
N VAL A 271 -2.78 -19.97 -6.99
CA VAL A 271 -2.79 -21.44 -7.09
C VAL A 271 -1.43 -21.98 -6.65
N PRO A 272 -1.37 -22.82 -5.60
CA PRO A 272 -0.11 -23.40 -5.13
C PRO A 272 0.60 -24.19 -6.23
N LEU A 273 1.92 -23.99 -6.35
CA LEU A 273 2.76 -24.75 -7.30
C LEU A 273 2.87 -26.24 -6.94
N GLY A 274 2.57 -26.59 -5.68
CA GLY A 274 2.72 -27.92 -5.09
C GLY A 274 4.16 -28.42 -5.06
N ILE A 275 5.14 -27.53 -5.02
CA ILE A 275 6.55 -27.90 -4.80
C ILE A 275 6.99 -27.27 -3.47
N GLY A 276 7.25 -28.13 -2.49
CA GLY A 276 7.78 -27.77 -1.17
C GLY A 276 9.30 -27.64 -1.21
N LEU A 277 9.99 -28.20 -0.23
CA LEU A 277 11.46 -28.28 -0.18
C LEU A 277 11.93 -29.70 -0.51
N PRO A 278 12.45 -29.97 -1.72
CA PRO A 278 13.01 -31.28 -2.06
C PRO A 278 14.25 -31.60 -1.20
N ARG A 279 14.25 -32.77 -0.58
CA ARG A 279 15.32 -33.31 0.28
C ARG A 279 16.06 -34.47 -0.38
N THR A 280 15.42 -35.24 -1.25
CA THR A 280 16.03 -36.37 -1.96
C THR A 280 16.33 -36.04 -3.43
N ASP A 281 17.15 -36.87 -4.10
CA ASP A 281 17.35 -36.76 -5.56
C ASP A 281 16.06 -37.07 -6.34
N GLU A 282 15.25 -38.01 -5.85
CA GLU A 282 13.96 -38.40 -6.41
C GLU A 282 12.97 -37.23 -6.39
N GLU A 283 12.78 -36.57 -5.24
CA GLU A 283 11.92 -35.38 -5.11
C GLU A 283 12.43 -34.23 -6.00
N ARG A 284 13.75 -34.10 -6.18
CA ARG A 284 14.34 -33.09 -7.07
C ARG A 284 14.06 -33.38 -8.54
N ALA A 285 14.02 -34.65 -8.94
CA ALA A 285 13.66 -35.08 -10.28
C ALA A 285 12.15 -34.89 -10.53
N GLU A 286 11.30 -35.28 -9.59
CA GLU A 286 9.85 -35.11 -9.68
C GLU A 286 9.45 -33.63 -9.77
N ALA A 287 10.08 -32.78 -8.96
CA ALA A 287 9.88 -31.33 -9.03
C ALA A 287 10.31 -30.77 -10.40
N ALA A 288 11.38 -31.30 -10.99
CA ALA A 288 11.85 -30.90 -12.33
C ALA A 288 10.84 -31.30 -13.42
N GLU A 289 10.35 -32.54 -13.37
CA GLU A 289 9.37 -33.07 -14.32
C GLU A 289 8.06 -32.26 -14.26
N ARG A 290 7.63 -31.88 -13.05
CA ARG A 290 6.45 -31.02 -12.88
C ARG A 290 6.63 -29.65 -13.54
N LEU A 291 7.77 -29.01 -13.32
CA LEU A 291 8.08 -27.74 -13.98
C LEU A 291 8.16 -27.90 -15.50
N GLU A 292 8.73 -29.00 -16.00
CA GLU A 292 8.79 -29.29 -17.43
C GLU A 292 7.40 -29.50 -18.04
N SER A 293 6.52 -30.24 -17.35
CA SER A 293 5.12 -30.43 -17.76
C SER A 293 4.37 -29.10 -17.86
N LEU A 294 4.53 -28.22 -16.87
CA LEU A 294 3.98 -26.86 -16.91
C LEU A 294 4.60 -26.02 -18.03
N ALA A 295 5.88 -26.17 -18.32
CA ALA A 295 6.56 -25.46 -19.41
C ALA A 295 6.02 -25.87 -20.79
N ARG A 296 5.71 -27.16 -21.00
CA ARG A 296 5.16 -27.70 -22.24
C ARG A 296 3.73 -27.21 -22.52
N ARG A 297 2.94 -26.91 -21.48
CA ARG A 297 1.54 -26.46 -21.60
C ARG A 297 1.41 -24.97 -21.27
N THR A 298 1.79 -24.07 -22.16
CA THR A 298 1.83 -22.62 -21.83
C THR A 298 0.47 -21.92 -21.70
N ALA A 299 -0.65 -22.61 -21.97
CA ALA A 299 -2.00 -22.02 -21.94
C ALA A 299 -2.35 -21.39 -20.59
N TRP A 300 -1.90 -21.96 -19.47
CA TRP A 300 -2.11 -21.42 -18.11
C TRP A 300 -1.59 -19.98 -17.92
N ARG A 301 -0.69 -19.52 -18.79
CA ARG A 301 -0.14 -18.15 -18.73
C ARG A 301 -1.13 -17.09 -19.17
N THR A 302 -2.07 -17.45 -20.05
CA THR A 302 -2.93 -16.48 -20.75
C THR A 302 -4.41 -16.83 -20.61
N ASP A 303 -4.75 -18.12 -20.53
CA ASP A 303 -6.11 -18.61 -20.39
C ASP A 303 -6.40 -18.93 -18.92
N GLU A 304 -7.49 -18.36 -18.41
CA GLU A 304 -7.95 -18.56 -17.03
C GLU A 304 -8.45 -19.99 -16.81
N GLY A 305 -9.18 -20.55 -17.79
CA GLY A 305 -9.70 -21.91 -17.71
C GLY A 305 -8.61 -22.99 -17.80
N ALA A 306 -7.39 -22.59 -18.14
CA ALA A 306 -6.23 -23.47 -18.26
C ALA A 306 -5.32 -23.46 -17.02
N LEU A 307 -5.70 -22.78 -15.94
CA LEU A 307 -4.95 -22.85 -14.69
C LEU A 307 -4.96 -24.30 -14.17
N PRO A 308 -3.78 -24.84 -13.78
CA PRO A 308 -3.72 -26.20 -13.26
C PRO A 308 -4.48 -26.31 -11.95
N ALA A 309 -5.15 -27.45 -11.74
CA ALA A 309 -5.71 -27.79 -10.44
C ALA A 309 -4.58 -27.91 -9.40
N THR A 310 -4.90 -27.68 -8.13
CA THR A 310 -3.88 -27.70 -7.08
C THR A 310 -3.26 -29.10 -6.95
N PRO A 311 -1.95 -29.26 -7.20
CA PRO A 311 -1.33 -30.56 -7.26
C PRO A 311 -0.89 -31.05 -5.87
N GLU A 312 -0.72 -32.37 -5.72
CA GLU A 312 -0.12 -32.96 -4.52
C GLU A 312 1.30 -32.42 -4.27
N LEU A 313 1.64 -32.19 -3.02
CA LEU A 313 2.92 -31.57 -2.63
C LEU A 313 4.11 -32.51 -2.89
N ILE A 314 5.10 -32.02 -3.65
CA ILE A 314 6.41 -32.68 -3.79
C ILE A 314 7.39 -32.12 -2.76
N GLY A 315 8.06 -33.00 -2.02
CA GLY A 315 9.04 -32.64 -1.01
C GLY A 315 8.42 -32.19 0.32
N ALA A 316 9.25 -31.64 1.20
CA ALA A 316 8.80 -31.27 2.54
C ALA A 316 7.96 -29.98 2.56
N PRO A 317 6.87 -29.93 3.33
CA PRO A 317 6.10 -28.69 3.51
C PRO A 317 6.92 -27.65 4.27
N ALA A 318 6.64 -26.38 3.98
CA ALA A 318 7.19 -25.26 4.73
C ALA A 318 6.73 -25.31 6.20
N SER A 319 7.66 -25.14 7.13
CA SER A 319 7.38 -25.09 8.56
C SER A 319 6.60 -23.83 8.94
N PRO A 320 5.84 -23.84 10.06
CA PRO A 320 5.18 -22.64 10.56
C PRO A 320 6.14 -21.47 10.83
N GLU A 321 7.41 -21.77 11.17
CA GLU A 321 8.45 -20.75 11.32
C GLU A 321 8.78 -20.03 10.02
N VAL A 322 8.69 -20.69 8.86
CA VAL A 322 8.90 -20.04 7.55
C VAL A 322 7.82 -18.99 7.30
N GLU A 323 6.55 -19.32 7.57
CA GLU A 323 5.44 -18.37 7.43
C GLU A 323 5.59 -17.19 8.42
N GLY A 324 5.94 -17.47 9.68
CA GLY A 324 6.22 -16.41 10.65
C GLY A 324 7.36 -15.49 10.22
N ALA A 325 8.44 -16.05 9.67
CA ALA A 325 9.56 -15.29 9.15
C ALA A 325 9.15 -14.47 7.90
N ARG A 326 8.36 -15.06 7.00
CA ARG A 326 7.80 -14.37 5.83
C ARG A 326 6.99 -13.16 6.24
N LEU A 327 6.01 -13.31 7.12
CA LEU A 327 5.15 -12.21 7.59
C LEU A 327 5.99 -11.04 8.14
N LEU A 328 7.03 -11.35 8.92
CA LEU A 328 7.92 -10.34 9.48
C LEU A 328 8.76 -9.64 8.41
N LEU A 329 9.36 -10.39 7.49
CA LEU A 329 10.16 -9.83 6.41
C LEU A 329 9.30 -9.02 5.43
N TRP A 330 8.07 -9.45 5.14
CA TRP A 330 7.14 -8.73 4.28
C TRP A 330 6.68 -7.43 4.93
N ALA A 331 6.53 -7.39 6.25
CA ALA A 331 6.29 -6.16 6.98
C ALA A 331 7.50 -5.21 6.93
N VAL A 332 8.73 -5.72 7.09
CA VAL A 332 9.97 -4.94 6.92
C VAL A 332 10.08 -4.37 5.51
N LEU A 333 9.70 -5.14 4.50
CA LEU A 333 9.78 -4.79 3.08
C LEU A 333 8.50 -4.09 2.56
N ASN A 334 7.54 -3.79 3.43
CA ASN A 334 6.24 -3.29 3.01
C ASN A 334 6.35 -1.87 2.38
N PRO A 335 5.91 -1.68 1.13
CA PRO A 335 6.05 -0.40 0.42
C PRO A 335 5.32 0.78 1.08
N MET A 336 4.18 0.55 1.74
CA MET A 336 3.45 1.61 2.43
C MET A 336 4.16 2.06 3.69
N LEU A 337 4.65 1.12 4.51
CA LEU A 337 5.40 1.45 5.72
C LEU A 337 6.70 2.18 5.40
N LEU A 338 7.37 1.80 4.30
CA LEU A 338 8.55 2.48 3.80
C LEU A 338 8.23 3.89 3.30
N ARG A 339 7.11 4.05 2.58
CA ARG A 339 6.62 5.36 2.12
C ARG A 339 6.36 6.31 3.28
N ASP A 340 5.77 5.82 4.37
CA ASP A 340 5.53 6.61 5.58
C ASP A 340 6.83 7.14 6.21
N ARG A 341 7.98 6.52 5.89
CA ARG A 341 9.32 6.95 6.31
C ARG A 341 10.06 7.78 5.25
N GLY A 342 9.38 8.12 4.16
CA GLY A 342 9.90 8.93 3.07
C GLY A 342 10.72 8.14 2.06
N PHE A 343 10.51 6.82 1.94
CA PHE A 343 11.18 5.99 0.94
C PHE A 343 10.19 5.46 -0.10
N ASP A 344 10.49 5.66 -1.37
CA ASP A 344 9.79 4.99 -2.46
C ASP A 344 10.62 3.82 -2.99
N LEU A 345 9.94 2.82 -3.57
CA LEU A 345 10.63 1.74 -4.26
C LEU A 345 11.40 2.29 -5.47
N ALA A 346 12.66 1.90 -5.60
CA ALA A 346 13.43 2.19 -6.81
C ALA A 346 12.77 1.55 -8.05
N PRO A 347 12.94 2.10 -9.27
CA PRO A 347 12.39 1.49 -10.48
C PRO A 347 12.84 0.05 -10.69
N ALA A 348 12.02 -0.80 -11.33
CA ALA A 348 12.31 -2.23 -11.55
C ALA A 348 13.72 -2.52 -12.12
N ARG A 349 14.18 -1.72 -13.10
CA ARG A 349 15.54 -1.82 -13.67
C ARG A 349 16.67 -1.68 -12.65
N ARG A 350 16.37 -1.10 -11.49
CA ARG A 350 17.27 -0.87 -10.36
C ARG A 350 16.97 -1.80 -9.17
N GLN A 351 15.83 -2.49 -9.12
CA GLN A 351 15.56 -3.39 -7.99
C GLN A 351 16.52 -4.57 -7.96
N PRO A 352 16.85 -5.11 -6.78
CA PRO A 352 17.43 -6.44 -6.73
C PRO A 352 16.37 -7.40 -7.26
N ALA A 353 16.73 -8.13 -8.30
CA ALA A 353 16.16 -9.47 -8.44
C ALA A 353 16.62 -10.26 -7.21
N LEU A 354 15.78 -11.16 -6.69
CA LEU A 354 16.25 -12.23 -5.81
C LEU A 354 17.53 -12.81 -6.43
N THR A 355 18.66 -12.60 -5.75
CA THR A 355 19.97 -13.04 -6.24
C THR A 355 20.29 -14.42 -5.65
N ALA A 356 21.40 -15.01 -6.06
CA ALA A 356 21.88 -16.26 -5.48
C ALA A 356 22.15 -16.17 -3.96
N THR A 357 22.42 -14.98 -3.42
CA THR A 357 22.87 -14.79 -2.03
C THR A 357 22.05 -13.78 -1.23
N THR A 358 21.18 -12.99 -1.85
CA THR A 358 20.39 -11.94 -1.17
C THR A 358 18.98 -11.84 -1.70
N MET A 359 18.06 -11.53 -0.79
CA MET A 359 16.71 -11.03 -1.08
C MET A 359 16.59 -9.62 -0.51
N GLY A 360 16.07 -8.68 -1.28
CA GLY A 360 15.88 -7.33 -0.77
C GLY A 360 15.27 -6.37 -1.77
N LEU A 361 15.09 -5.14 -1.31
CA LEU A 361 14.52 -4.00 -2.02
C LEU A 361 15.54 -2.88 -2.14
N ARG A 362 15.55 -2.21 -3.29
CA ARG A 362 16.17 -0.88 -3.47
C ARG A 362 15.13 0.21 -3.29
N LEU A 363 15.55 1.30 -2.68
CA LEU A 363 14.72 2.41 -2.26
C LEU A 363 15.37 3.73 -2.66
N LEU A 364 14.53 4.74 -2.89
CA LEU A 364 14.94 6.12 -3.10
C LEU A 364 14.35 6.96 -1.97
N HIS A 365 15.14 7.88 -1.43
CA HIS A 365 14.67 8.82 -0.43
C HIS A 365 13.93 9.99 -1.10
N ARG A 366 12.76 10.35 -0.59
CA ARG A 366 11.94 11.43 -1.16
C ARG A 366 12.56 12.79 -0.88
N GLY A 367 12.66 13.59 -1.94
CA GLY A 367 13.29 14.90 -1.89
C GLY A 367 14.82 14.84 -1.91
N ASP A 368 15.42 13.65 -2.08
CA ASP A 368 16.86 13.53 -2.31
C ASP A 368 17.18 13.70 -3.79
N GLU A 369 17.70 14.88 -4.14
CA GLU A 369 18.09 15.22 -5.52
C GLU A 369 19.38 14.52 -5.97
N THR A 370 20.18 13.99 -5.04
CA THR A 370 21.42 13.28 -5.38
C THR A 370 21.17 11.94 -6.06
N GLY A 371 19.94 11.42 -5.94
CA GLY A 371 19.57 10.10 -6.47
C GLY A 371 20.24 8.95 -5.72
N THR A 372 20.70 9.18 -4.47
CA THR A 372 21.30 8.13 -3.63
C THR A 372 20.34 6.98 -3.48
N THR A 373 20.85 5.77 -3.67
CA THR A 373 20.05 4.56 -3.57
C THR A 373 20.31 3.86 -2.24
N TYR A 374 19.23 3.43 -1.61
CA TYR A 374 19.24 2.73 -0.34
C TYR A 374 18.72 1.31 -0.53
N ARG A 375 19.06 0.40 0.38
CA ARG A 375 18.65 -0.99 0.33
C ARG A 375 18.15 -1.48 1.68
N ILE A 376 17.14 -2.35 1.64
CA ILE A 376 16.80 -3.25 2.75
C ILE A 376 16.92 -4.68 2.23
N TRP A 377 17.70 -5.52 2.88
CA TRP A 377 17.98 -6.86 2.38
C TRP A 377 18.31 -7.85 3.50
N VAL A 378 18.20 -9.14 3.20
CA VAL A 378 18.62 -10.25 4.07
C VAL A 378 19.57 -11.18 3.31
N GLY A 379 20.34 -11.99 4.04
CA GLY A 379 21.37 -12.87 3.49
C GLY A 379 22.72 -12.17 3.35
N GLY A 380 23.38 -12.36 2.21
CA GLY A 380 24.70 -11.82 1.87
C GLY A 380 25.79 -12.88 1.78
N GLU A 381 25.51 -14.06 2.32
CA GLU A 381 26.34 -15.24 2.24
C GLU A 381 25.66 -16.27 1.34
N ARG A 382 26.45 -17.21 0.80
CA ARG A 382 25.90 -18.33 0.03
C ARG A 382 25.00 -19.21 0.91
N ASP A 383 25.43 -19.42 2.15
CA ASP A 383 24.67 -20.16 3.15
C ASP A 383 24.03 -19.19 4.14
N TRP A 384 22.71 -19.04 4.08
CA TRP A 384 22.01 -18.13 4.96
C TRP A 384 22.01 -18.67 6.39
N THR A 385 22.77 -18.01 7.26
CA THR A 385 22.88 -18.36 8.69
C THR A 385 21.79 -17.71 9.54
N HIS A 386 21.21 -16.61 9.06
CA HIS A 386 20.16 -15.86 9.72
C HIS A 386 19.35 -15.03 8.70
N LEU A 387 18.19 -14.53 9.10
CA LEU A 387 17.32 -13.64 8.33
C LEU A 387 17.34 -12.20 8.87
N ILE A 388 18.43 -11.80 9.55
CA ILE A 388 18.59 -10.44 10.08
C ILE A 388 18.58 -9.42 8.93
N PRO A 389 17.65 -8.45 8.93
CA PRO A 389 17.61 -7.36 7.96
C PRO A 389 18.85 -6.48 8.06
N LYS A 390 19.37 -6.11 6.90
CA LYS A 390 20.44 -5.14 6.72
C LYS A 390 19.89 -3.96 5.94
N VAL A 391 20.26 -2.77 6.38
CA VAL A 391 19.95 -1.51 5.68
C VAL A 391 21.25 -0.91 5.18
N THR A 392 21.28 -0.48 3.93
CA THR A 392 22.51 -0.01 3.27
C THR A 392 22.24 1.28 2.52
N ARG A 393 23.11 2.27 2.66
CA ARG A 393 23.26 3.37 1.70
C ARG A 393 24.32 2.94 0.71
N GLU A 394 23.95 2.80 -0.56
CA GLU A 394 24.93 2.45 -1.59
C GLU A 394 25.96 3.57 -1.74
N ALA A 395 27.18 3.21 -2.16
CA ALA A 395 28.25 4.17 -2.38
C ALA A 395 27.85 5.23 -3.41
N THR A 396 28.23 6.48 -3.15
CA THR A 396 28.14 7.60 -4.10
C THR A 396 29.55 8.12 -4.39
N ALA A 397 29.68 9.10 -5.29
CA ALA A 397 30.97 9.72 -5.58
C ALA A 397 31.63 10.31 -4.31
N ASP A 398 30.81 10.84 -3.40
CA ASP A 398 31.27 11.60 -2.24
C ASP A 398 31.25 10.80 -0.93
N ARG A 399 30.62 9.62 -0.91
CA ARG A 399 30.44 8.84 0.32
C ARG A 399 30.60 7.34 0.08
N PRO A 400 31.39 6.63 0.91
CA PRO A 400 31.53 5.18 0.82
C PRO A 400 30.20 4.47 1.15
N GLU A 401 30.08 3.20 0.80
CA GLU A 401 28.94 2.38 1.24
C GLU A 401 28.87 2.31 2.77
N GLU A 402 27.66 2.37 3.33
CA GLU A 402 27.44 2.22 4.76
C GLU A 402 26.28 1.28 5.02
N THR A 403 26.50 0.27 5.87
CA THR A 403 25.54 -0.80 6.15
C THR A 403 25.36 -1.02 7.65
N TYR A 404 24.10 -1.13 8.08
CA TYR A 404 23.74 -1.54 9.44
C TYR A 404 22.96 -2.86 9.41
N ALA A 405 23.32 -3.80 10.28
CA ALA A 405 22.52 -4.98 10.58
C ALA A 405 21.61 -4.70 11.78
N VAL A 406 20.30 -4.94 11.64
CA VAL A 406 19.31 -4.63 12.67
C VAL A 406 18.77 -5.93 13.26
N ALA A 407 19.38 -6.37 14.36
CA ALA A 407 19.01 -7.61 15.02
C ALA A 407 17.83 -7.41 16.00
N PRO A 408 16.85 -8.33 16.04
CA PRO A 408 15.73 -8.27 16.97
C PRO A 408 16.16 -8.48 18.43
N ARG A 409 15.54 -7.73 19.35
CA ARG A 409 15.77 -7.81 20.80
C ARG A 409 14.85 -8.82 21.47
N LYS A 410 15.19 -9.22 22.71
CA LYS A 410 14.33 -10.11 23.51
C LYS A 410 13.01 -9.41 23.83
N SER A 411 11.89 -10.11 23.67
CA SER A 411 10.53 -9.60 23.96
C SER A 411 10.13 -8.34 23.18
N GLN A 412 10.79 -8.06 22.05
CA GLN A 412 10.44 -6.96 21.17
C GLN A 412 9.18 -7.29 20.37
N SER A 413 8.23 -6.35 20.31
CA SER A 413 7.05 -6.53 19.46
C SER A 413 7.43 -6.47 17.98
N THR A 414 6.63 -7.11 17.14
CA THR A 414 6.82 -7.13 15.68
C THR A 414 6.80 -5.72 15.10
N ALA A 415 5.88 -4.87 15.56
CA ALA A 415 5.78 -3.48 15.14
C ALA A 415 7.01 -2.65 15.55
N ASP A 416 7.51 -2.81 16.78
CA ASP A 416 8.71 -2.12 17.25
C ASP A 416 9.94 -2.53 16.45
N PHE A 417 10.08 -3.83 16.14
CA PHE A 417 11.18 -4.33 15.33
C PHE A 417 11.16 -3.75 13.91
N VAL A 418 10.01 -3.78 13.23
CA VAL A 418 9.86 -3.17 11.89
C VAL A 418 10.18 -1.67 11.96
N TRP A 419 9.70 -0.98 12.99
CA TRP A 419 9.98 0.43 13.20
C TRP A 419 11.48 0.71 13.39
N GLU A 420 12.21 -0.13 14.14
CA GLU A 420 13.66 -0.02 14.32
C GLU A 420 14.43 -0.22 13.02
N VAL A 421 14.06 -1.20 12.19
CA VAL A 421 14.67 -1.41 10.87
C VAL A 421 14.50 -0.16 10.00
N HIS A 422 13.28 0.37 9.92
CA HIS A 422 13.03 1.58 9.12
C HIS A 422 13.67 2.84 9.71
N ARG A 423 13.84 2.90 11.04
CA ARG A 423 14.57 3.97 11.71
C ARG A 423 16.06 3.93 11.36
N ALA A 424 16.67 2.74 11.36
CA ALA A 424 18.06 2.55 10.94
C ALA A 424 18.25 2.89 9.46
N LEU A 425 17.27 2.57 8.60
CA LEU A 425 17.29 3.03 7.21
C LEU A 425 17.25 4.57 7.14
N ARG A 426 16.40 5.21 7.92
CA ARG A 426 16.29 6.67 7.93
C ARG A 426 17.56 7.35 8.45
N SER A 427 18.27 6.77 9.42
CA SER A 427 19.52 7.38 9.92
C SER A 427 20.60 7.45 8.85
N LEU A 428 20.60 6.55 7.87
CA LEU A 428 21.52 6.59 6.72
C LEU A 428 21.28 7.79 5.78
N THR A 429 20.15 8.50 5.91
CA THR A 429 19.85 9.72 5.13
C THR A 429 20.36 11.00 5.78
N ILE A 430 20.82 10.92 7.04
CA ILE A 430 21.28 12.07 7.79
C ILE A 430 22.77 12.28 7.46
N PRO A 431 23.19 13.51 7.10
CA PRO A 431 24.54 13.81 6.65
C PRO A 431 25.67 13.34 7.54
#